data_AF-A0A3D0D453-F1
#
_entry.id   AF-A0A3D0D453-F1
#
_cell.length_a   1.000
_cell.length_b   1.000
_cell.length_c   1.000
_cell.angle_alpha   90.00
_cell.angle_beta   90.00
_cell.angle_gamma   90.00
#
_symmetry.space_group_name_H-M   'P 1'
#
loop_
_entity.id
_entity.type
_entity.pdbx_description
1 polymer ?
#
loop_
_entity_poly.entity_id
_entity_poly.type
_entity_poly.pdbx_seq_one_letter_code
_entity_poly.pdbx_strand_id
1 'polypeptide(L)'
;MYSVYGLKLASSLPFPYLLEAPAAAGNAPDLLLRVQAEDSHSLPEEDEPGVLLWRYEAAGRALLSVYERQGSTLFRYHGRAAYFIDPALSEVSSLPRPGLDEEVIRFFFLGLVTAFILHRRGCHNLHAAAVEVDGGAVAFL
;
A
#
# COMPACT_ATOMS: atom_id res chain seq x y z
N MET A 1 9.40 9.54 9.61
CA MET A 1 8.10 8.88 9.86
C MET A 1 7.03 9.86 9.42
N TYR A 2 5.98 9.39 8.76
CA TYR A 2 4.95 10.24 8.14
C TYR A 2 3.60 10.02 8.80
N SER A 3 2.74 11.03 8.75
CA SER A 3 1.32 10.92 9.10
C SER A 3 0.50 10.67 7.84
N VAL A 4 -0.30 9.61 7.83
CA VAL A 4 -1.14 9.25 6.68
C VAL A 4 -2.40 8.52 7.14
N TYR A 5 -3.57 9.01 6.76
CA TYR A 5 -4.87 8.42 7.14
C TYR A 5 -5.03 8.13 8.66
N GLY A 6 -4.45 8.99 9.50
CA GLY A 6 -4.45 8.80 10.95
C GLY A 6 -3.44 7.76 11.48
N LEU A 7 -2.58 7.22 10.62
CA LEU A 7 -1.51 6.26 10.95
C LEU A 7 -0.13 6.92 10.90
N LYS A 8 0.79 6.41 11.73
CA LYS A 8 2.23 6.65 11.63
C LYS A 8 2.88 5.66 10.66
N LEU A 9 3.33 6.15 9.52
CA LEU A 9 4.04 5.38 8.51
C LEU A 9 5.57 5.52 8.67
N ALA A 10 6.25 4.40 8.88
CA ALA A 10 7.69 4.30 8.65
C ALA A 10 7.93 3.77 7.23
N SER A 11 8.85 4.37 6.47
CA SER A 11 9.22 3.87 5.16
C SER A 11 10.68 4.17 4.81
N SER A 12 11.27 3.28 4.02
CA SER A 12 12.54 3.49 3.32
C SER A 12 12.39 4.38 2.07
N LEU A 13 11.18 4.44 1.50
CA LEU A 13 10.85 5.30 0.36
C LEU A 13 10.47 6.70 0.87
N PRO A 14 10.98 7.79 0.28
CA PRO A 14 10.59 9.14 0.66
C PRO A 14 9.15 9.44 0.22
N PHE A 15 8.38 10.11 1.09
CA PHE A 15 7.02 10.58 0.81
C PHE A 15 6.95 12.11 0.91
N PRO A 16 7.38 12.84 -0.14
CA PRO A 16 7.55 14.30 -0.07
C PRO A 16 6.25 15.08 0.16
N TYR A 17 5.09 14.48 -0.13
CA TYR A 17 3.78 15.13 0.01
C TYR A 17 3.04 14.77 1.30
N LEU A 18 3.59 13.87 2.12
CA LEU A 18 3.01 13.53 3.41
C LEU A 18 3.61 14.41 4.51
N LEU A 19 2.76 14.78 5.46
CA LEU A 19 3.21 15.49 6.65
C LEU A 19 4.08 14.56 7.51
N GLU A 20 5.05 15.13 8.20
CA GLU A 20 5.80 14.40 9.22
C GLU A 20 4.88 14.01 10.39
N ALA A 21 5.12 12.82 10.96
CA ALA A 21 4.40 12.39 12.15
C ALA A 21 4.82 13.25 13.37
N PRO A 22 3.88 13.66 14.25
CA PRO A 22 4.23 14.43 15.44
C PRO A 22 5.21 13.69 16.35
N ALA A 23 6.27 14.38 16.80
CA ALA A 23 7.31 13.79 17.65
C ALA A 23 6.80 13.23 18.99
N ALA A 24 5.67 13.74 19.50
CA ALA A 24 5.07 13.31 20.76
C ALA A 24 4.33 11.96 20.71
N ALA A 25 4.12 11.39 19.52
CA ALA A 25 3.23 10.24 19.32
C ALA A 25 3.85 8.86 19.63
N GLY A 26 5.02 8.80 20.29
CA GLY A 26 5.75 7.56 20.57
C GLY A 26 6.45 6.96 19.35
N ASN A 27 7.49 6.16 19.59
CA ASN A 27 8.47 5.81 18.56
C ASN A 27 8.07 4.65 17.61
N ALA A 28 7.05 3.87 17.94
CA ALA A 28 6.66 2.72 17.11
C ALA A 28 5.74 3.17 15.95
N PRO A 29 5.99 2.73 14.70
CA PRO A 29 5.08 2.99 13.58
C PRO A 29 3.82 2.12 13.68
N ASP A 30 2.70 2.63 13.17
CA ASP A 30 1.47 1.85 12.99
C ASP A 30 1.50 1.03 11.69
N LEU A 31 2.32 1.47 10.72
CA LEU A 31 2.53 0.81 9.45
C LEU A 31 3.98 0.98 8.98
N LEU A 32 4.58 -0.10 8.51
CA LEU A 32 5.92 -0.09 7.94
C LEU A 32 5.87 -0.47 6.46
N LEU A 33 6.45 0.36 5.59
CA LEU A 33 6.69 0.04 4.19
C LEU A 33 8.18 -0.18 3.93
N ARG A 34 8.53 -1.41 3.53
CA ARG A 34 9.86 -1.75 3.03
C ARG A 34 9.81 -1.90 1.52
N VAL A 35 10.64 -1.14 0.81
CA VAL A 35 10.83 -1.33 -0.63
C VAL A 35 12.14 -2.09 -0.80
N GLN A 36 12.10 -3.26 -1.42
CA GLN A 36 13.32 -4.03 -1.67
C GLN A 36 14.14 -3.38 -2.80
N ALA A 37 15.46 -3.44 -2.66
CA ALA A 37 16.40 -2.90 -3.64
C ALA A 37 16.34 -3.68 -4.97
N GLU A 38 16.64 -2.99 -6.07
CA GLU A 38 16.50 -3.47 -7.45
C GLU A 38 17.31 -4.74 -7.77
N ASP A 39 18.34 -5.04 -6.96
CA ASP A 39 19.29 -6.13 -7.19
C ASP A 39 18.75 -7.51 -6.81
N SER A 40 17.54 -7.58 -6.27
CA SER A 40 17.02 -8.79 -5.64
C SER A 40 15.67 -9.20 -6.21
N HIS A 41 15.76 -10.23 -7.07
CA HIS A 41 14.68 -11.11 -7.52
C HIS A 41 13.78 -10.61 -8.66
N SER A 42 13.64 -11.46 -9.68
CA SER A 42 12.46 -11.49 -10.53
C SER A 42 11.21 -11.54 -9.63
N LEU A 43 10.20 -10.70 -9.93
CA LEU A 43 8.88 -10.80 -9.29
C LEU A 43 8.51 -12.29 -9.23
N PRO A 44 8.19 -12.84 -8.04
CA PRO A 44 7.98 -14.28 -7.92
C PRO A 44 7.02 -14.75 -9.01
N GLU A 45 7.55 -15.62 -9.89
CA GLU A 45 6.76 -16.29 -10.91
C GLU A 45 5.64 -17.09 -10.23
N GLU A 46 4.68 -17.51 -11.04
CA GLU A 46 3.33 -17.99 -10.75
C GLU A 46 3.18 -19.18 -9.78
N ASP A 47 4.21 -19.52 -9.00
CA ASP A 47 4.18 -20.56 -7.97
C ASP A 47 3.18 -20.20 -6.86
N GLU A 48 2.00 -20.81 -7.01
CA GLU A 48 0.81 -20.80 -6.16
C GLU A 48 0.57 -19.48 -5.41
N PRO A 49 -0.10 -18.49 -6.04
CA PRO A 49 -0.31 -17.18 -5.44
C PRO A 49 -1.22 -17.20 -4.21
N GLY A 50 -1.77 -18.36 -3.83
CA GLY A 50 -2.80 -18.51 -2.82
C GLY A 50 -4.21 -18.41 -3.40
N VAL A 51 -5.21 -18.13 -2.56
CA VAL A 51 -6.60 -17.98 -2.98
C VAL A 51 -6.79 -16.63 -3.66
N LEU A 52 -7.26 -16.62 -4.92
CA LEU A 52 -7.59 -15.38 -5.61
C LEU A 52 -8.80 -14.71 -4.93
N LEU A 53 -8.59 -13.53 -4.35
CA LEU A 53 -9.65 -12.72 -3.75
C LEU A 53 -10.32 -11.82 -4.78
N TRP A 54 -9.51 -11.20 -5.65
CA TRP A 54 -10.01 -10.23 -6.62
C TRP A 54 -9.05 -10.04 -7.79
N ARG A 55 -9.59 -9.68 -8.96
CA ARG A 55 -8.80 -9.34 -10.15
C ARG A 55 -9.42 -8.19 -10.91
N TYR A 56 -8.56 -7.31 -11.41
CA TYR A 56 -8.91 -6.29 -12.39
C TYR A 56 -8.23 -6.56 -13.72
N GLU A 57 -9.03 -6.52 -14.78
CA GLU A 57 -8.58 -6.69 -16.16
C GLU A 57 -9.01 -5.50 -17.00
N ALA A 58 -8.15 -5.08 -17.91
CA ALA A 58 -8.46 -4.08 -18.92
C ALA A 58 -7.79 -4.45 -20.25
N ALA A 59 -8.48 -4.22 -21.36
CA ALA A 59 -7.99 -4.57 -22.70
C ALA A 59 -7.50 -6.04 -22.82
N GLY A 60 -8.20 -6.97 -22.17
CA GLY A 60 -7.87 -8.40 -22.19
C GLY A 60 -6.61 -8.78 -21.42
N ARG A 61 -6.11 -7.92 -20.52
CA ARG A 61 -4.93 -8.17 -19.69
C ARG A 61 -5.24 -7.94 -18.22
N ALA A 62 -4.78 -8.84 -17.35
CA ALA A 62 -4.80 -8.61 -15.91
C ALA A 62 -3.84 -7.47 -15.56
N LEU A 63 -4.35 -6.44 -14.89
CA LEU A 63 -3.56 -5.30 -14.43
C LEU A 63 -3.28 -5.39 -12.92
N LEU A 64 -4.24 -5.89 -12.15
CA LEU A 64 -4.09 -6.14 -10.72
C LEU A 64 -4.73 -7.49 -10.35
N SER A 65 -4.07 -8.26 -9.51
CA SER A 65 -4.67 -9.42 -8.85
C SER A 65 -4.34 -9.38 -7.36
N VAL A 66 -5.31 -9.72 -6.53
CA VAL A 66 -5.20 -9.76 -5.07
C VAL A 66 -5.40 -11.20 -4.61
N TYR A 67 -4.45 -11.71 -3.84
CA TYR A 67 -4.48 -13.08 -3.35
C TYR A 67 -4.31 -13.14 -1.83
N GLU A 68 -4.88 -14.15 -1.21
CA GLU A 68 -4.66 -14.51 0.19
C GLU A 68 -3.76 -15.73 0.31
N ARG A 69 -2.72 -15.64 1.15
CA ARG A 69 -1.77 -16.74 1.42
C ARG A 69 -1.46 -16.81 2.91
N GLN A 70 -1.96 -17.84 3.58
CA GLN A 70 -1.66 -18.10 5.00
C GLN A 70 -1.87 -16.84 5.88
N GLY A 71 -2.98 -16.12 5.66
CA GLY A 71 -3.31 -14.87 6.35
C GLY A 71 -2.61 -13.61 5.83
N SER A 72 -1.58 -13.75 4.98
CA SER A 72 -0.96 -12.62 4.28
C SER A 72 -1.74 -12.28 3.00
N THR A 73 -1.65 -11.03 2.55
CA THR A 73 -2.29 -10.60 1.30
C THR A 73 -1.25 -10.13 0.28
N LEU A 74 -1.37 -10.59 -0.96
CA LEU A 74 -0.53 -10.18 -2.08
C LEU A 74 -1.33 -9.31 -3.05
N PHE A 75 -0.90 -8.06 -3.24
CA PHE A 75 -1.32 -7.22 -4.35
C PHE A 75 -0.29 -7.32 -5.47
N ARG A 76 -0.67 -7.87 -6.62
CA ARG A 76 0.18 -8.00 -7.80
C ARG A 76 -0.27 -7.03 -8.88
N TYR A 77 0.47 -5.93 -9.05
CA TYR A 77 0.36 -5.05 -10.19
C TYR A 77 1.19 -5.62 -11.34
N HIS A 78 0.52 -6.33 -12.26
CA HIS A 78 1.17 -7.16 -13.28
C HIS A 78 2.19 -6.37 -14.11
N GLY A 79 3.41 -6.89 -14.19
CA GLY A 79 4.54 -6.27 -14.89
C GLY A 79 5.13 -5.02 -14.24
N ARG A 80 4.67 -4.65 -13.03
CA ARG A 80 5.08 -3.42 -12.34
C ARG A 80 5.61 -3.67 -10.93
N ALA A 81 4.81 -4.23 -10.02
CA ALA A 81 5.21 -4.40 -8.63
C ALA A 81 4.35 -5.45 -7.91
N ALA A 82 4.88 -6.00 -6.83
CA ALA A 82 4.13 -6.78 -5.86
C ALA A 82 4.20 -6.13 -4.47
N TYR A 83 3.10 -6.20 -3.72
CA TYR A 83 3.05 -5.78 -2.32
C TYR A 83 2.55 -6.93 -1.47
N PHE A 84 3.34 -7.33 -0.49
CA PHE A 84 3.01 -8.37 0.49
C PHE A 84 2.64 -7.68 1.79
N ILE A 85 1.41 -7.86 2.21
CA ILE A 85 0.86 -7.35 3.45
C ILE A 85 0.89 -8.50 4.45
N ASP A 86 1.52 -8.27 5.59
CA ASP A 86 1.61 -9.27 6.65
C ASP A 86 0.24 -9.54 7.32
N PRO A 87 0.07 -10.67 8.02
CA PRO A 87 -1.21 -11.01 8.65
C PRO A 87 -1.66 -10.03 9.74
N ALA A 88 -0.72 -9.34 10.41
CA ALA A 88 -1.05 -8.32 11.41
C ALA A 88 -1.40 -6.96 10.78
N LEU A 89 -1.32 -6.86 9.44
CA LEU A 89 -1.63 -5.67 8.65
C LEU A 89 -0.76 -4.46 9.00
N SER A 90 0.43 -4.68 9.57
CA SER A 90 1.33 -3.68 10.14
C SER A 90 2.60 -3.49 9.33
N GLU A 91 2.90 -4.39 8.40
CA GLU A 91 4.06 -4.34 7.53
C GLU A 91 3.68 -4.65 6.08
N VAL A 92 4.29 -3.91 5.17
CA VAL A 92 4.19 -4.10 3.72
C VAL A 92 5.58 -4.21 3.14
N SER A 93 5.85 -5.31 2.45
CA SER A 93 7.04 -5.47 1.61
C SER A 93 6.67 -5.24 0.15
N SER A 94 7.33 -4.28 -0.48
CA SER A 94 7.18 -3.99 -1.91
C SER A 94 8.37 -4.55 -2.69
N LEU A 95 8.04 -5.30 -3.75
CA LEU A 95 8.96 -5.77 -4.79
C LEU A 95 8.60 -5.03 -6.09
N PRO A 96 9.16 -3.85 -6.35
CA PRO A 96 8.98 -3.17 -7.62
C PRO A 96 9.81 -3.85 -8.73
N ARG A 97 9.37 -3.74 -9.97
CA ARG A 97 10.20 -4.04 -11.14
C ARG A 97 11.39 -3.07 -11.16
N PRO A 98 12.60 -3.50 -11.58
CA PRO A 98 13.74 -2.60 -11.76
C PRO A 98 13.41 -1.40 -12.64
N GLY A 99 13.84 -0.21 -12.21
CA GLY A 99 13.59 1.06 -12.90
C GLY A 99 12.14 1.54 -12.83
N LEU A 100 11.28 0.95 -12.00
CA LEU A 100 9.95 1.48 -11.75
C LEU A 100 10.07 2.80 -10.99
N ASP A 101 9.40 3.83 -11.50
CA ASP A 101 9.34 5.14 -10.86
C ASP A 101 8.80 5.03 -9.42
N GLU A 102 9.52 5.63 -8.47
CA GLU A 102 9.11 5.72 -7.08
C GLU A 102 7.72 6.35 -6.91
N GLU A 103 7.34 7.30 -7.77
CA GLU A 103 6.01 7.90 -7.73
C GLU A 103 4.91 6.87 -8.00
N VAL A 104 5.17 5.92 -8.91
CA VAL A 104 4.24 4.81 -9.18
C VAL A 104 4.19 3.86 -7.99
N ILE A 105 5.31 3.60 -7.32
CA ILE A 105 5.36 2.78 -6.10
C ILE A 105 4.54 3.43 -4.98
N ARG A 106 4.71 4.75 -4.78
CA ARG A 106 3.92 5.55 -3.82
C ARG A 106 2.43 5.51 -4.16
N PHE A 107 2.08 5.70 -5.42
CA PHE A 107 0.69 5.71 -5.90
C PHE A 107 -0.01 4.38 -5.62
N PHE A 108 0.61 3.25 -5.97
CA PHE A 108 0.02 1.93 -5.71
C PHE A 108 -0.11 1.62 -4.22
N PHE A 109 0.89 2.03 -3.42
CA PHE A 109 0.87 1.86 -1.97
C PHE A 109 -0.25 2.69 -1.32
N LEU A 110 -0.27 4.01 -1.56
CA LEU A 110 -1.25 4.95 -0.98
C LEU A 110 -2.68 4.75 -1.52
N GLY A 111 -2.82 4.12 -2.68
CA GLY A 111 -4.11 3.74 -3.24
C GLY A 111 -4.66 2.46 -2.59
N LEU A 112 -4.79 1.42 -3.40
CA LEU A 112 -5.54 0.21 -3.01
C LEU A 112 -4.88 -0.57 -1.86
N VAL A 113 -3.56 -0.53 -1.72
CA VAL A 113 -2.85 -1.30 -0.66
C VAL A 113 -3.19 -0.75 0.72
N THR A 114 -3.01 0.56 0.96
CA THR A 114 -3.39 1.17 2.24
C THR A 114 -4.90 1.19 2.45
N ALA A 115 -5.69 1.38 1.39
CA ALA A 115 -7.15 1.29 1.47
C ALA A 115 -7.60 -0.09 1.97
N PHE A 116 -6.99 -1.17 1.47
CA PHE A 116 -7.25 -2.53 1.95
C PHE A 116 -6.86 -2.72 3.41
N ILE A 117 -5.67 -2.25 3.80
CA ILE A 117 -5.19 -2.33 5.20
C ILE A 117 -6.16 -1.64 6.15
N LEU A 118 -6.55 -0.40 5.83
CA LEU A 118 -7.51 0.38 6.61
C LEU A 118 -8.86 -0.34 6.71
N HIS A 119 -9.38 -0.83 5.59
CA HIS A 119 -10.64 -1.59 5.57
C HIS A 119 -10.58 -2.83 6.47
N ARG A 120 -9.50 -3.60 6.39
CA ARG A 120 -9.29 -4.81 7.20
C ARG A 120 -9.06 -4.52 8.69
N ARG A 121 -8.60 -3.30 9.02
CA ARG A 121 -8.53 -2.78 10.40
C ARG A 121 -9.86 -2.20 10.90
N GLY A 122 -10.93 -2.25 10.11
CA GLY A 122 -12.25 -1.76 10.47
C GLY A 122 -12.48 -0.27 10.17
N CYS A 123 -11.57 0.39 9.45
CA CYS A 123 -11.76 1.77 9.01
C CYS A 123 -12.54 1.81 7.69
N HIS A 124 -13.64 2.56 7.66
CA HIS A 124 -14.33 2.85 6.41
C HIS A 124 -13.51 3.81 5.55
N ASN A 125 -13.37 3.49 4.27
CA ASN A 125 -12.56 4.22 3.32
C ASN A 125 -13.42 4.73 2.15
N LEU A 126 -13.18 5.97 1.73
CA LEU A 126 -13.80 6.60 0.57
C LEU A 126 -12.71 7.01 -0.41
N HIS A 127 -12.95 6.78 -1.70
CA HIS A 127 -12.15 7.40 -2.74
C HIS A 127 -12.70 8.81 -2.96
N ALA A 128 -12.17 9.77 -2.19
CA ALA A 128 -12.65 11.14 -2.18
C ALA A 128 -11.48 12.11 -2.04
N ALA A 129 -11.64 13.32 -2.58
CA ALA A 129 -10.87 14.46 -2.13
C ALA A 129 -11.51 15.01 -0.84
N ALA A 130 -10.72 15.54 0.09
CA ALA A 130 -11.25 16.15 1.29
C ALA A 130 -10.47 17.40 1.70
N VAL A 131 -11.16 18.35 2.31
CA VAL A 131 -10.59 19.58 2.87
C VAL A 131 -11.08 19.79 4.30
N GLU A 132 -10.25 20.41 5.12
CA GLU A 132 -10.61 20.83 6.48
C GLU A 132 -11.31 22.20 6.41
N VAL A 133 -12.44 22.34 7.09
CA VAL A 133 -13.24 23.57 7.17
C VAL A 133 -13.75 23.70 8.61
N ASP A 134 -13.36 24.76 9.30
CA ASP A 134 -13.77 25.08 10.67
C ASP A 134 -13.61 23.91 11.66
N GLY A 135 -12.51 23.16 11.57
CA GLY A 135 -12.24 21.98 12.40
C GLY A 135 -13.01 20.72 12.01
N GLY A 136 -13.87 20.79 10.99
CA GLY A 136 -14.54 19.65 10.35
C GLY A 136 -13.87 19.23 9.04
N ALA A 137 -14.36 18.14 8.44
CA ALA A 137 -13.89 17.67 7.14
C ALA A 137 -15.05 17.63 6.13
N VAL A 138 -14.82 18.19 4.94
CA VAL A 138 -15.73 18.10 3.79
C VAL A 138 -15.10 17.20 2.74
N ALA A 139 -15.82 16.17 2.30
CA ALA A 139 -15.37 15.23 1.27
C ALA A 139 -16.15 15.41 -0.04
N PHE A 140 -15.46 15.29 -1.16
CA PHE A 140 -15.98 15.34 -2.52
C PHE A 140 -15.82 13.96 -3.16
N LEU A 141 -16.94 13.32 -3.52
CA LEU A 141 -17.02 12.01 -4.17
C LEU A 141 -17.25 12.14 -5.68
#